data_AF-A0A5M8QTN4-F1
#
_entry.id   AF-A0A5M8QTN4-F1
#
_cell.length_a   1.000
_cell.length_b   1.000
_cell.length_c   1.000
_cell.angle_alpha   90.00
_cell.angle_beta   90.00
_cell.angle_gamma   90.00
#
_symmetry.space_group_name_H-M   'P 1'
#
loop_
_entity.id
_entity.type
_entity.pdbx_description
1 polymer ?
#
loop_
_entity_poly.entity_id
_entity_poly.type
_entity_poly.pdbx_seq_one_letter_code
_entity_poly.pdbx_strand_id
1 'polypeptide(L)'
;MMKALRYILVGFFTWLIWLLVSQYLLCARYQFDDPVPFEGTGIYNPYDSLSPDRWMKCNFHAHSRAWEGITNGHGTAEQVHKAYKKLRYDFHCVSNYHYIDTTYSFEPGYIPAYEHGYNISKTHQLILGATDVKWLDYLFPQSIHNKQHVLDDLKGPSQIVILNHPALRNGYTPQDLAQLSGYDCMEVLSPSVISTNQWDAALSSGKKAFLVGDDDIHDVLKKERLGQMCTFVNVPGNASSHVLSALKTGRSYGVVIGNGQVLNSLPGLDFVRVKGDSVIIKMSRPACEAKLYGQHGRVLTSRSNSDLLTYKLSPKDHYARATFEYSNGTSIYLNPVFYTSPSAWRNTPGSYVNTRETAFFRTLGIIVLFSWLLMVWTFLTGRNIQRHQKKTLSFK
;
A
#
# COMPACT_ATOMS: atom_id res chain seq x y z
N MET A 1 -18.20 44.20 -7.01
CA MET A 1 -16.96 43.50 -6.59
C MET A 1 -17.06 42.87 -5.20
N MET A 2 -17.38 43.62 -4.12
CA MET A 2 -17.39 43.07 -2.74
C MET A 2 -18.39 41.92 -2.50
N LYS A 3 -19.60 41.97 -3.10
CA LYS A 3 -20.58 40.87 -2.97
C LYS A 3 -20.10 39.58 -3.64
N ALA A 4 -19.51 39.67 -4.83
CA ALA A 4 -18.98 38.50 -5.53
C ALA A 4 -17.82 37.86 -4.76
N LEU A 5 -16.87 38.68 -4.28
CA LEU A 5 -15.78 38.23 -3.40
C LEU A 5 -16.32 37.53 -2.15
N ARG A 6 -17.38 38.07 -1.54
CA ARG A 6 -18.04 37.48 -0.37
C ARG A 6 -18.56 36.07 -0.65
N TYR A 7 -19.26 35.85 -1.76
CA TYR A 7 -19.77 34.54 -2.13
C TYR A 7 -18.65 33.56 -2.46
N ILE A 8 -17.59 34.01 -3.15
CA ILE A 8 -16.40 33.19 -3.43
C ILE A 8 -15.74 32.73 -2.12
N LEU A 9 -15.54 33.64 -1.16
CA LEU A 9 -14.96 33.30 0.15
C LEU A 9 -15.84 32.30 0.91
N VAL A 10 -17.15 32.54 0.97
CA VAL A 10 -18.10 31.60 1.61
C VAL A 10 -18.03 30.22 0.95
N GLY A 11 -18.01 30.16 -0.38
CA GLY A 11 -17.89 28.90 -1.11
C GLY A 11 -16.58 28.17 -0.79
N PHE A 12 -15.46 28.89 -0.84
CA PHE A 12 -14.14 28.34 -0.51
C PHE A 12 -14.07 27.78 0.92
N PHE A 13 -14.51 28.56 1.93
CA PHE A 13 -14.49 28.10 3.31
C PHE A 13 -15.51 26.98 3.58
N THR A 14 -16.65 26.98 2.89
CA THR A 14 -17.62 25.87 2.98
C THR A 14 -17.00 24.59 2.46
N TRP A 15 -16.29 24.65 1.33
CA TRP A 15 -15.57 23.51 0.78
C TRP A 15 -14.46 23.04 1.73
N LEU A 16 -13.68 23.95 2.31
CA LEU A 16 -12.64 23.62 3.28
C LEU A 16 -13.19 22.94 4.54
N ILE A 17 -14.29 23.48 5.08
CA ILE A 17 -14.97 22.89 6.25
C ILE A 17 -15.56 21.54 5.90
N TRP A 18 -16.14 21.38 4.71
CA TRP A 18 -16.63 20.09 4.25
C TRP A 18 -15.51 19.05 4.22
N LEU A 19 -14.34 19.37 3.66
CA LEU A 19 -13.18 18.47 3.62
C LEU A 19 -12.67 18.10 5.02
N LEU A 20 -12.72 19.03 5.97
CA LEU A 20 -12.32 18.75 7.35
C LEU A 20 -13.35 17.87 8.06
N VAL A 21 -14.64 18.22 7.95
CA VAL A 21 -15.74 17.55 8.65
C VAL A 21 -16.00 16.16 8.07
N SER A 22 -15.84 15.95 6.76
CA SER A 22 -16.08 14.66 6.12
C SER A 22 -15.20 13.55 6.73
N GLN A 23 -13.98 13.87 7.18
CA GLN A 23 -13.09 12.93 7.87
C GLN A 23 -13.65 12.39 9.18
N TYR A 24 -14.55 13.12 9.83
CA TYR A 24 -15.16 12.73 11.11
C TYR A 24 -16.61 12.27 10.92
N LEU A 25 -17.30 12.84 9.93
CA LEU A 25 -18.70 12.53 9.63
C LEU A 25 -18.84 11.22 8.86
N LEU A 26 -17.99 10.97 7.87
CA LEU A 26 -18.09 9.76 7.05
C LEU A 26 -17.31 8.60 7.67
N CYS A 27 -16.17 8.88 8.29
CA CYS A 27 -15.27 7.86 8.82
C CYS A 27 -15.87 7.09 9.98
N ALA A 28 -15.92 5.77 9.86
CA ALA A 28 -16.18 4.90 11.00
C ALA A 28 -15.03 5.01 12.01
N ARG A 29 -15.37 4.93 13.29
CA ARG A 29 -14.40 4.84 14.38
C ARG A 29 -14.19 3.37 14.69
N TYR A 30 -12.96 3.01 15.02
CA TYR A 30 -12.53 1.61 15.14
C TYR A 30 -11.93 1.37 16.51
N GLN A 31 -12.20 0.19 17.05
CA GLN A 31 -11.40 -0.41 18.10
C GLN A 31 -10.42 -1.38 17.43
N PHE A 32 -9.16 -1.31 17.84
CA PHE A 32 -8.10 -2.18 17.34
C PHE A 32 -7.69 -3.15 18.44
N ASP A 33 -7.55 -4.42 18.08
CA ASP A 33 -7.01 -5.42 19.00
C ASP A 33 -5.50 -5.21 19.15
N ASP A 34 -4.95 -5.68 20.28
CA ASP A 34 -3.51 -5.69 20.48
C ASP A 34 -2.83 -6.58 19.42
N PRO A 35 -1.71 -6.14 18.84
CA PRO A 35 -0.93 -6.94 17.91
C PRO A 35 -0.49 -8.27 18.54
N VAL A 36 -0.76 -9.38 17.85
CA VAL A 36 -0.31 -10.71 18.25
C VAL A 36 0.70 -11.21 17.21
N PRO A 37 1.95 -11.50 17.59
CA PRO A 37 2.94 -12.08 16.69
C PRO A 37 2.50 -13.42 16.08
N PHE A 38 3.23 -13.87 15.06
CA PHE A 38 3.00 -15.19 14.48
C PHE A 38 3.30 -16.31 15.49
N GLU A 39 2.34 -17.22 15.67
CA GLU A 39 2.41 -18.29 16.66
C GLU A 39 1.80 -19.60 16.11
N GLY A 40 2.18 -20.71 16.72
CA GLY A 40 1.67 -22.05 16.41
C GLY A 40 2.78 -23.07 16.23
N THR A 41 2.40 -24.31 15.94
CA THR A 41 3.33 -25.44 15.82
C THR A 41 3.79 -25.72 14.39
N GLY A 42 3.06 -25.21 13.39
CA GLY A 42 3.43 -25.31 11.99
C GLY A 42 4.20 -24.07 11.52
N ILE A 43 4.96 -24.20 10.44
CA ILE A 43 5.59 -23.08 9.75
C ILE A 43 4.96 -22.98 8.37
N TYR A 44 4.35 -21.83 8.07
CA TYR A 44 3.92 -21.51 6.73
C TYR A 44 5.14 -21.14 5.88
N ASN A 45 5.33 -21.85 4.78
CA ASN A 45 6.34 -21.51 3.79
C ASN A 45 5.64 -21.12 2.47
N PRO A 46 5.67 -19.83 2.07
CA PRO A 46 5.06 -19.41 0.80
C PRO A 46 5.75 -20.01 -0.42
N TYR A 47 6.95 -20.58 -0.25
CA TYR A 47 7.74 -21.19 -1.31
C TYR A 47 7.59 -22.72 -1.37
N ASP A 48 6.66 -23.31 -0.63
CA ASP A 48 6.35 -24.73 -0.77
C ASP A 48 5.65 -25.00 -2.11
N SER A 49 6.02 -26.10 -2.76
CA SER A 49 5.43 -26.58 -4.03
C SER A 49 5.56 -25.61 -5.21
N LEU A 50 6.63 -24.79 -5.25
CA LEU A 50 6.93 -23.94 -6.40
C LEU A 50 7.47 -24.73 -7.58
N SER A 51 7.24 -24.22 -8.79
CA SER A 51 7.90 -24.68 -10.02
C SER A 51 9.10 -23.77 -10.31
N PRO A 52 10.36 -24.24 -10.14
CA PRO A 52 11.56 -23.38 -10.23
C PRO A 52 11.72 -22.66 -11.57
N ASP A 53 11.12 -23.18 -12.63
CA ASP A 53 11.13 -22.69 -14.01
C ASP A 53 10.04 -21.64 -14.31
N ARG A 54 9.19 -21.29 -13.33
CA ARG A 54 7.98 -20.47 -13.56
C ARG A 54 7.96 -19.13 -12.85
N TRP A 55 9.14 -18.53 -12.67
CA TRP A 55 9.27 -17.18 -12.15
C TRP A 55 9.00 -16.14 -13.23
N MET A 56 7.90 -15.41 -13.07
CA MET A 56 7.49 -14.34 -13.97
C MET A 56 7.94 -13.00 -13.40
N LYS A 57 8.59 -12.16 -14.20
CA LYS A 57 9.02 -10.83 -13.80
C LYS A 57 7.88 -9.83 -13.98
N CYS A 58 7.49 -9.17 -12.90
CA CYS A 58 6.30 -8.34 -12.83
C CYS A 58 6.60 -6.91 -12.35
N ASN A 59 5.79 -5.96 -12.80
CA ASN A 59 5.72 -4.59 -12.26
C ASN A 59 4.27 -4.11 -12.22
N PHE A 60 3.75 -3.77 -11.06
CA PHE A 60 2.34 -3.45 -10.88
C PHE A 60 2.07 -1.96 -10.70
N HIS A 61 3.11 -1.12 -10.57
CA HIS A 61 2.98 0.29 -10.23
C HIS A 61 3.65 1.19 -11.26
N ALA A 62 2.85 1.69 -12.21
CA ALA A 62 3.28 2.61 -13.25
C ALA A 62 2.15 3.53 -13.70
N HIS A 63 2.48 4.77 -13.99
CA HIS A 63 1.53 5.82 -14.35
C HIS A 63 1.70 6.23 -15.81
N SER A 64 0.57 6.44 -16.48
CA SER A 64 0.44 7.10 -17.77
C SER A 64 -0.31 8.42 -17.62
N ARG A 65 -0.43 9.20 -18.69
CA ARG A 65 -1.29 10.38 -18.69
C ARG A 65 -2.75 9.98 -18.45
N ALA A 66 -3.32 10.49 -17.37
CA ALA A 66 -4.73 10.36 -17.01
C ALA A 66 -5.31 11.73 -16.62
N TRP A 67 -6.64 11.85 -16.53
CA TRP A 67 -7.32 13.09 -16.13
C TRP A 67 -6.88 14.32 -16.93
N GLU A 68 -6.77 14.19 -18.25
CA GLU A 68 -6.25 15.21 -19.16
C GLU A 68 -4.82 15.73 -18.85
N GLY A 69 -4.09 15.09 -17.92
CA GLY A 69 -2.77 15.50 -17.44
C GLY A 69 -2.79 16.22 -16.09
N ILE A 70 -3.91 16.20 -15.35
CA ILE A 70 -3.99 16.77 -13.99
C ILE A 70 -3.13 15.97 -13.00
N THR A 71 -3.06 14.65 -13.17
CA THR A 71 -2.23 13.78 -12.34
C THR A 71 -0.82 13.67 -12.91
N ASN A 72 0.14 13.31 -12.06
CA ASN A 72 1.56 13.24 -12.42
C ASN A 72 1.88 11.98 -13.25
N GLY A 73 1.28 11.82 -14.43
CA GLY A 73 1.55 10.71 -15.33
C GLY A 73 1.80 11.24 -16.74
N HIS A 74 2.83 10.72 -17.39
CA HIS A 74 3.26 11.17 -18.72
C HIS A 74 3.28 10.01 -19.71
N GLY A 75 3.17 10.33 -20.99
CA GLY A 75 3.02 9.34 -22.06
C GLY A 75 1.66 8.66 -22.06
N THR A 76 1.42 7.79 -23.04
CA THR A 76 0.19 7.00 -23.15
C THR A 76 0.35 5.65 -22.44
N ALA A 77 -0.76 5.03 -22.03
CA ALA A 77 -0.74 3.67 -21.49
C ALA A 77 -0.07 2.68 -22.46
N GLU A 78 -0.29 2.81 -23.77
CA GLU A 78 0.39 2.01 -24.79
C GLU A 78 1.93 2.16 -24.74
N GLN A 79 2.44 3.36 -24.49
CA GLN A 79 3.88 3.59 -24.33
C GLN A 79 4.42 2.90 -23.07
N VAL A 80 3.67 2.93 -21.96
CA VAL A 80 4.03 2.21 -20.73
C VAL A 80 4.10 0.70 -20.98
N HIS A 81 3.07 0.12 -21.60
CA HIS A 81 3.05 -1.29 -21.96
C HIS A 81 4.23 -1.67 -22.89
N LYS A 82 4.50 -0.87 -23.92
CA LYS A 82 5.63 -1.09 -24.83
C LYS A 82 6.98 -1.04 -24.09
N ALA A 83 7.12 -0.13 -23.12
CA ALA A 83 8.35 -0.01 -22.33
C ALA A 83 8.62 -1.28 -21.51
N TYR A 84 7.62 -1.78 -20.78
CA TYR A 84 7.76 -3.02 -20.00
C TYR A 84 7.90 -4.28 -20.87
N LYS A 85 7.17 -4.37 -21.99
CA LYS A 85 7.34 -5.45 -22.99
C LYS A 85 8.78 -5.47 -23.54
N LYS A 86 9.37 -4.30 -23.82
CA LYS A 86 10.78 -4.20 -24.28
C LYS A 86 11.79 -4.66 -23.22
N LEU A 87 11.47 -4.47 -21.93
CA LEU A 87 12.27 -4.98 -20.81
C LEU A 87 11.95 -6.43 -20.45
N ARG A 88 11.10 -7.12 -21.23
CA ARG A 88 10.71 -8.52 -21.04
C ARG A 88 10.10 -8.76 -19.66
N TYR A 89 9.22 -7.87 -19.24
CA TYR A 89 8.31 -8.14 -18.13
C TYR A 89 7.17 -9.02 -18.62
N ASP A 90 6.91 -10.09 -17.89
CA ASP A 90 5.86 -11.06 -18.21
C ASP A 90 4.48 -10.50 -17.87
N PHE A 91 4.38 -9.79 -16.74
CA PHE A 91 3.20 -9.04 -16.34
C PHE A 91 3.56 -7.61 -16.00
N HIS A 92 2.69 -6.68 -16.36
CA HIS A 92 2.80 -5.30 -15.92
C HIS A 92 1.45 -4.60 -15.93
N CYS A 93 1.30 -3.59 -15.08
CA CYS A 93 0.07 -2.81 -14.99
C CYS A 93 0.31 -1.34 -15.34
N VAL A 94 -0.74 -0.69 -15.83
CA VAL A 94 -0.87 0.77 -15.78
C VAL A 94 -1.88 1.07 -14.68
N SER A 95 -1.43 1.69 -13.59
CA SER A 95 -2.14 1.84 -12.33
C SER A 95 -2.35 3.33 -12.02
N ASN A 96 -3.01 4.05 -12.92
CA ASN A 96 -3.21 5.49 -12.78
C ASN A 96 -3.99 5.83 -11.50
N TYR A 97 -3.75 7.03 -10.96
CA TYR A 97 -4.53 7.60 -9.85
C TYR A 97 -6.04 7.53 -10.12
N HIS A 98 -6.77 6.73 -9.33
CA HIS A 98 -8.22 6.55 -9.38
C HIS A 98 -8.79 6.30 -10.79
N TYR A 99 -8.01 5.65 -11.66
CA TYR A 99 -8.43 5.40 -13.03
C TYR A 99 -7.90 4.05 -13.49
N ILE A 100 -8.82 3.14 -13.83
CA ILE A 100 -8.49 1.83 -14.40
C ILE A 100 -8.29 2.03 -15.90
N ASP A 101 -7.04 1.93 -16.35
CA ASP A 101 -6.73 1.93 -17.77
C ASP A 101 -7.21 0.63 -18.41
N THR A 102 -7.87 0.72 -19.57
CA THR A 102 -8.41 -0.45 -20.30
C THR A 102 -7.59 -0.80 -21.55
N THR A 103 -6.41 -0.20 -21.71
CA THR A 103 -5.51 -0.51 -22.83
C THR A 103 -5.08 -1.97 -22.71
N TYR A 104 -5.24 -2.72 -23.80
CA TYR A 104 -5.00 -4.17 -23.83
C TYR A 104 -5.84 -5.01 -22.84
N SER A 105 -7.01 -4.51 -22.40
CA SER A 105 -7.91 -5.24 -21.49
C SER A 105 -8.39 -6.62 -21.97
N PHE A 106 -8.23 -6.92 -23.26
CA PHE A 106 -8.54 -8.21 -23.87
C PHE A 106 -7.35 -9.19 -23.86
N GLU A 107 -6.14 -8.78 -23.47
CA GLU A 107 -4.98 -9.68 -23.37
C GLU A 107 -5.12 -10.58 -22.12
N PRO A 108 -4.83 -11.90 -22.20
CA PRO A 108 -4.99 -12.83 -21.05
C PRO A 108 -4.22 -12.47 -19.79
N GLY A 109 -3.09 -11.75 -19.94
CA GLY A 109 -2.24 -11.30 -18.85
C GLY A 109 -2.62 -9.92 -18.30
N TYR A 110 -3.67 -9.28 -18.82
CA TYR A 110 -4.12 -7.99 -18.33
C TYR A 110 -4.65 -8.10 -16.90
N ILE A 111 -4.17 -7.21 -16.03
CA ILE A 111 -4.60 -7.06 -14.65
C ILE A 111 -5.15 -5.64 -14.51
N PRO A 112 -6.47 -5.46 -14.28
CA PRO A 112 -7.01 -4.14 -14.02
C PRO A 112 -6.44 -3.60 -12.71
N ALA A 113 -5.93 -2.37 -12.75
CA ALA A 113 -5.26 -1.76 -11.61
C ALA A 113 -5.51 -0.25 -11.55
N TYR A 114 -5.45 0.31 -10.33
CA TYR A 114 -5.37 1.76 -10.12
C TYR A 114 -4.68 2.06 -8.78
N GLU A 115 -4.06 3.23 -8.68
CA GLU A 115 -3.56 3.76 -7.42
C GLU A 115 -4.68 4.57 -6.73
N HIS A 116 -5.04 4.16 -5.52
CA HIS A 116 -5.96 4.84 -4.63
C HIS A 116 -5.21 5.79 -3.68
N GLY A 117 -5.87 6.87 -3.28
CA GLY A 117 -5.32 7.92 -2.43
C GLY A 117 -5.09 9.25 -3.15
N TYR A 118 -5.73 10.31 -2.66
CA TYR A 118 -5.43 11.72 -2.94
C TYR A 118 -4.93 12.46 -1.69
N ASN A 119 -4.64 11.71 -0.62
CA ASN A 119 -4.14 12.21 0.65
C ASN A 119 -2.82 12.99 0.53
N ILE A 120 -2.72 14.15 1.21
CA ILE A 120 -1.52 15.00 1.15
C ILE A 120 -0.25 14.33 1.72
N SER A 121 -0.41 13.38 2.65
CA SER A 121 0.69 12.60 3.24
C SER A 121 1.09 11.39 2.40
N LYS A 122 0.56 11.23 1.17
CA LYS A 122 0.88 10.11 0.27
C LYS A 122 0.51 8.74 0.86
N THR A 123 -0.60 8.69 1.59
CA THR A 123 -1.21 7.44 2.07
C THR A 123 -1.93 6.78 0.89
N HIS A 124 -1.20 5.99 0.10
CA HIS A 124 -1.71 5.41 -1.14
C HIS A 124 -1.80 3.88 -1.07
N GLN A 125 -2.65 3.31 -1.93
CA GLN A 125 -2.82 1.87 -2.05
C GLN A 125 -2.94 1.52 -3.53
N LEU A 126 -2.27 0.46 -3.96
CA LEU A 126 -2.46 -0.12 -5.29
C LEU A 126 -3.49 -1.23 -5.20
N ILE A 127 -4.54 -1.14 -6.04
CA ILE A 127 -5.60 -2.14 -6.11
C ILE A 127 -5.42 -2.93 -7.39
N LEU A 128 -5.19 -4.23 -7.28
CA LEU A 128 -5.12 -5.15 -8.43
C LEU A 128 -6.38 -6.00 -8.51
N GLY A 129 -6.82 -6.31 -9.74
CA GLY A 129 -8.04 -7.07 -9.97
C GLY A 129 -9.31 -6.23 -9.74
N ALA A 130 -9.23 -4.90 -9.87
CA ALA A 130 -10.35 -4.01 -9.64
C ALA A 130 -11.42 -4.10 -10.74
N THR A 131 -12.71 -4.10 -10.35
CA THR A 131 -13.85 -3.98 -11.26
C THR A 131 -14.35 -2.55 -11.40
N ASP A 132 -14.14 -1.74 -10.37
CA ASP A 132 -14.57 -0.36 -10.25
C ASP A 132 -13.59 0.42 -9.38
N VAL A 133 -13.56 1.73 -9.57
CA VAL A 133 -12.78 2.65 -8.74
C VAL A 133 -13.59 3.01 -7.50
N LYS A 134 -13.00 2.77 -6.32
CA LYS A 134 -13.49 3.33 -5.06
C LYS A 134 -13.01 4.77 -4.90
N TRP A 135 -13.88 5.62 -4.35
CA TRP A 135 -13.68 7.06 -4.22
C TRP A 135 -13.54 7.56 -2.79
N LEU A 136 -13.84 6.70 -1.81
CA LEU A 136 -13.73 7.04 -0.41
C LEU A 136 -12.26 7.21 -0.05
N ASP A 137 -11.84 8.46 0.14
CA ASP A 137 -10.53 8.79 0.70
C ASP A 137 -10.60 10.13 1.45
N TYR A 138 -9.53 10.48 2.13
CA TYR A 138 -9.45 11.66 2.97
C TYR A 138 -8.23 12.51 2.60
N LEU A 139 -8.49 13.74 2.14
CA LEU A 139 -7.47 14.64 1.63
C LEU A 139 -6.45 15.07 2.70
N PHE A 140 -6.91 15.42 3.90
CA PHE A 140 -6.05 15.84 5.01
C PHE A 140 -5.38 14.65 5.70
N PRO A 141 -4.30 14.87 6.49
CA PRO A 141 -3.54 13.77 7.10
C PRO A 141 -4.45 12.77 7.82
N GLN A 142 -4.35 11.52 7.41
CA GLN A 142 -5.26 10.47 7.83
C GLN A 142 -4.91 9.97 9.23
N SER A 143 -5.91 9.89 10.11
CA SER A 143 -5.83 9.10 11.32
C SER A 143 -5.84 7.60 11.00
N ILE A 144 -5.46 6.76 11.96
CA ILE A 144 -5.52 5.30 11.78
C ILE A 144 -6.94 4.80 11.44
N HIS A 145 -7.99 5.47 11.93
CA HIS A 145 -9.38 5.13 11.59
C HIS A 145 -9.71 5.47 10.14
N ASN A 146 -9.18 6.59 9.63
CA ASN A 146 -9.33 6.94 8.21
C ASN A 146 -8.66 5.88 7.35
N LYS A 147 -7.45 5.47 7.70
CA LYS A 147 -6.70 4.42 7.00
C LYS A 147 -7.47 3.09 7.02
N GLN A 148 -7.96 2.65 8.18
CA GLN A 148 -8.74 1.40 8.26
C GLN A 148 -10.06 1.49 7.48
N HIS A 149 -10.76 2.63 7.51
CA HIS A 149 -12.00 2.81 6.76
C HIS A 149 -11.79 2.73 5.25
N VAL A 150 -10.71 3.34 4.76
CA VAL A 150 -10.30 3.23 3.35
C VAL A 150 -9.97 1.78 3.01
N LEU A 151 -9.20 1.07 3.83
CA LEU A 151 -8.87 -0.34 3.60
C LEU A 151 -10.10 -1.26 3.58
N ASP A 152 -11.08 -0.99 4.44
CA ASP A 152 -12.33 -1.75 4.48
C ASP A 152 -13.17 -1.54 3.20
N ASP A 153 -13.18 -0.32 2.63
CA ASP A 153 -13.88 0.00 1.38
C ASP A 153 -13.18 -0.57 0.12
N LEU A 154 -11.86 -0.64 0.15
CA LEU A 154 -11.03 -1.15 -0.94
C LEU A 154 -11.00 -2.68 -1.03
N LYS A 155 -11.39 -3.38 0.05
CA LYS A 155 -11.27 -4.83 0.12
C LYS A 155 -12.34 -5.56 -0.69
N GLY A 156 -11.91 -6.40 -1.62
CA GLY A 156 -12.77 -7.30 -2.38
C GLY A 156 -12.29 -8.75 -2.39
N PRO A 157 -13.16 -9.74 -2.68
CA PRO A 157 -12.82 -11.16 -2.64
C PRO A 157 -11.72 -11.55 -3.64
N SER A 158 -11.76 -10.94 -4.83
CA SER A 158 -10.84 -11.21 -5.95
C SER A 158 -9.80 -10.11 -6.17
N GLN A 159 -9.73 -9.14 -5.25
CA GLN A 159 -8.78 -8.03 -5.33
C GLN A 159 -7.55 -8.31 -4.46
N ILE A 160 -6.46 -7.64 -4.81
CA ILE A 160 -5.27 -7.52 -3.98
C ILE A 160 -5.12 -6.06 -3.59
N VAL A 161 -5.09 -5.80 -2.29
CA VAL A 161 -4.83 -4.47 -1.73
C VAL A 161 -3.37 -4.39 -1.31
N ILE A 162 -2.62 -3.51 -1.96
CA ILE A 162 -1.19 -3.29 -1.70
C ILE A 162 -1.01 -1.90 -1.08
N LEU A 163 -0.31 -1.80 0.04
CA LEU A 163 0.05 -0.48 0.60
C LEU A 163 1.26 0.09 -0.14
N ASN A 164 1.09 1.21 -0.85
CA ASN A 164 2.15 1.79 -1.68
C ASN A 164 3.16 2.56 -0.83
N HIS A 165 4.44 2.41 -1.18
CA HIS A 165 5.61 3.09 -0.62
C HIS A 165 5.41 3.63 0.82
N PRO A 166 5.13 2.76 1.82
CA PRO A 166 4.65 3.16 3.15
C PRO A 166 5.47 4.26 3.86
N ALA A 167 6.79 4.21 3.72
CA ALA A 167 7.69 5.17 4.34
C ALA A 167 7.63 6.57 3.71
N LEU A 168 7.10 6.71 2.49
CA LEU A 168 7.05 7.98 1.79
C LEU A 168 6.15 8.96 2.55
N ARG A 169 6.76 10.05 3.04
CA ARG A 169 6.08 11.10 3.83
C ARG A 169 5.30 10.58 5.05
N ASN A 170 5.70 9.42 5.58
CA ASN A 170 4.97 8.74 6.65
C ASN A 170 3.50 8.45 6.31
N GLY A 171 3.19 8.14 5.04
CA GLY A 171 1.86 7.69 4.64
C GLY A 171 1.35 6.54 5.50
N TYR A 172 2.26 5.60 5.84
CA TYR A 172 2.03 4.57 6.86
C TYR A 172 3.21 4.51 7.83
N THR A 173 2.93 4.72 9.11
CA THR A 173 3.90 4.55 10.18
C THR A 173 4.01 3.09 10.61
N PRO A 174 5.13 2.66 11.22
CA PRO A 174 5.21 1.35 11.87
C PRO A 174 4.06 1.08 12.86
N GLN A 175 3.61 2.11 13.58
CA GLN A 175 2.50 2.02 14.54
C GLN A 175 1.17 1.75 13.84
N ASP A 176 0.91 2.42 12.70
CA ASP A 176 -0.27 2.12 11.89
C ASP A 176 -0.26 0.66 11.44
N LEU A 177 0.87 0.20 10.91
CA LEU A 177 0.99 -1.14 10.31
C LEU A 177 0.95 -2.28 11.32
N ALA A 178 1.24 -1.98 12.58
CA ALA A 178 1.02 -2.94 13.67
C ALA A 178 -0.47 -3.23 13.89
N GLN A 179 -1.34 -2.23 13.68
CA GLN A 179 -2.76 -2.32 14.02
C GLN A 179 -3.65 -2.58 12.79
N LEU A 180 -3.39 -1.88 11.67
CA LEU A 180 -4.21 -1.96 10.46
C LEU A 180 -4.36 -3.41 9.96
N SER A 181 -5.50 -3.66 9.31
CA SER A 181 -5.83 -4.94 8.72
C SER A 181 -6.56 -4.77 7.39
N GLY A 182 -6.74 -5.86 6.64
CA GLY A 182 -7.49 -5.83 5.37
C GLY A 182 -6.67 -5.55 4.12
N TYR A 183 -5.34 -5.48 4.23
CA TYR A 183 -4.41 -5.44 3.09
C TYR A 183 -3.70 -6.78 2.89
N ASP A 184 -3.29 -7.08 1.67
CA ASP A 184 -2.66 -8.36 1.28
C ASP A 184 -1.14 -8.22 1.10
N CYS A 185 -0.69 -7.09 0.55
CA CYS A 185 0.71 -6.86 0.25
C CYS A 185 1.16 -5.44 0.63
N MET A 186 2.47 -5.22 0.55
CA MET A 186 3.12 -3.95 0.80
C MET A 186 4.18 -3.72 -0.26
N GLU A 187 4.17 -2.54 -0.87
CA GLU A 187 5.25 -2.08 -1.75
C GLU A 187 6.44 -1.68 -0.88
N VAL A 188 7.22 -2.69 -0.46
CA VAL A 188 8.39 -2.50 0.38
C VAL A 188 9.52 -1.87 -0.41
N LEU A 189 9.60 -2.17 -1.70
CA LEU A 189 10.64 -1.68 -2.59
C LEU A 189 10.01 -0.70 -3.59
N SER A 190 10.32 0.58 -3.44
CA SER A 190 10.02 1.62 -4.41
C SER A 190 11.26 2.48 -4.63
N PRO A 191 11.53 2.99 -5.86
CA PRO A 191 12.63 3.91 -6.11
C PRO A 191 12.60 5.18 -5.25
N SER A 192 11.43 5.55 -4.73
CA SER A 192 11.29 6.68 -3.82
C SER A 192 11.77 6.36 -2.40
N VAL A 193 11.50 5.16 -1.88
CA VAL A 193 11.79 4.72 -0.51
C VAL A 193 11.82 3.19 -0.39
N ILE A 194 12.68 2.66 0.48
CA ILE A 194 12.62 1.26 0.95
C ILE A 194 11.95 1.22 2.32
N SER A 195 10.87 0.46 2.45
CA SER A 195 9.95 0.47 3.61
C SER A 195 10.09 -0.78 4.49
N THR A 196 11.31 -1.27 4.72
CA THR A 196 11.56 -2.49 5.51
C THR A 196 11.14 -2.35 6.97
N ASN A 197 11.31 -1.18 7.59
CA ASN A 197 10.88 -0.94 8.97
C ASN A 197 9.35 -1.07 9.13
N GLN A 198 8.61 -0.53 8.16
CA GLN A 198 7.15 -0.64 8.05
C GLN A 198 6.73 -2.11 7.85
N TRP A 199 7.43 -2.81 6.96
CA TRP A 199 7.17 -4.22 6.71
C TRP A 199 7.42 -5.07 7.97
N ASP A 200 8.54 -4.85 8.65
CA ASP A 200 8.88 -5.55 9.89
C ASP A 200 7.88 -5.29 11.01
N ALA A 201 7.29 -4.09 11.09
CA ALA A 201 6.23 -3.79 12.05
C ALA A 201 4.94 -4.58 11.76
N ALA A 202 4.54 -4.68 10.49
CA ALA A 202 3.41 -5.50 10.08
C ALA A 202 3.65 -6.98 10.38
N LEU A 203 4.79 -7.53 9.92
CA LEU A 203 5.16 -8.93 10.17
C LEU A 203 5.27 -9.22 11.66
N SER A 204 5.78 -8.27 12.45
CA SER A 204 5.92 -8.47 13.88
C SER A 204 4.60 -8.49 14.64
N SER A 205 3.58 -7.95 14.01
CA SER A 205 2.21 -7.88 14.52
C SER A 205 1.34 -9.02 13.99
N GLY A 206 1.97 -10.07 13.45
CA GLY A 206 1.28 -11.25 12.89
C GLY A 206 0.52 -10.97 11.59
N LYS A 207 0.81 -9.86 10.90
CA LYS A 207 0.12 -9.50 9.65
C LYS A 207 0.79 -10.21 8.48
N LYS A 208 -0.01 -10.88 7.64
CA LYS A 208 0.44 -11.52 6.39
C LYS A 208 0.63 -10.51 5.26
N ALA A 209 1.51 -9.56 5.48
CA ALA A 209 1.87 -8.55 4.50
C ALA A 209 2.99 -9.10 3.61
N PHE A 210 2.67 -9.52 2.39
CA PHE A 210 3.70 -9.97 1.45
C PHE A 210 4.32 -8.80 0.71
N LEU A 211 5.60 -8.93 0.37
CA LEU A 211 6.38 -7.91 -0.30
C LEU A 211 6.05 -7.85 -1.78
N VAL A 212 5.93 -6.62 -2.24
CA VAL A 212 5.93 -6.20 -3.64
C VAL A 212 7.04 -5.15 -3.82
N GLY A 213 7.66 -5.18 -4.99
CA GLY A 213 8.61 -4.17 -5.44
C GLY A 213 8.27 -3.72 -6.86
N ASP A 214 8.09 -2.42 -7.04
CA ASP A 214 7.67 -1.82 -8.30
C ASP A 214 8.39 -0.48 -8.54
N ASP A 215 8.25 0.08 -9.74
CA ASP A 215 9.04 1.25 -10.16
C ASP A 215 8.41 2.58 -9.75
N ASP A 216 7.08 2.61 -9.53
CA ASP A 216 6.29 3.83 -9.35
C ASP A 216 6.68 4.89 -10.41
N ILE A 217 6.72 4.45 -11.67
CA ILE A 217 7.22 5.29 -12.76
C ILE A 217 6.15 6.27 -13.23
N HIS A 218 6.53 7.54 -13.35
CA HIS A 218 5.63 8.62 -13.75
C HIS A 218 5.88 9.12 -15.19
N ASP A 219 7.01 8.73 -15.80
CA ASP A 219 7.38 9.09 -17.17
C ASP A 219 8.29 8.04 -17.80
N VAL A 220 7.69 7.11 -18.55
CA VAL A 220 8.42 6.04 -19.25
C VAL A 220 9.28 6.54 -20.42
N LEU A 221 9.06 7.78 -20.89
CA LEU A 221 9.82 8.35 -22.01
C LEU A 221 11.19 8.82 -21.54
N LYS A 222 11.28 9.36 -20.31
CA LYS A 222 12.54 9.69 -19.66
C LYS A 222 13.31 8.47 -19.17
N LYS A 223 12.60 7.37 -18.89
CA LYS A 223 13.14 6.08 -18.40
C LYS A 223 13.83 6.16 -17.04
N GLU A 224 13.79 7.30 -16.38
CA GLU A 224 14.17 7.43 -14.98
C GLU A 224 13.27 6.49 -14.16
N ARG A 225 13.87 5.63 -13.33
CA ARG A 225 13.18 4.57 -12.55
C ARG A 225 12.67 3.35 -13.34
N LEU A 226 12.70 3.37 -14.67
CA LEU A 226 12.15 2.26 -15.46
C LEU A 226 12.98 0.98 -15.28
N GLY A 227 12.36 -0.06 -14.73
CA GLY A 227 12.97 -1.36 -14.49
C GLY A 227 14.07 -1.35 -13.44
N GLN A 228 13.94 -0.50 -12.40
CA GLN A 228 14.87 -0.48 -11.26
C GLN A 228 14.42 -1.43 -10.16
N MET A 229 13.13 -1.65 -10.00
CA MET A 229 12.56 -2.56 -9.01
C MET A 229 11.47 -3.42 -9.64
N CYS A 230 11.42 -4.68 -9.22
CA CYS A 230 10.43 -5.62 -9.75
C CYS A 230 10.07 -6.69 -8.73
N THR A 231 8.94 -7.34 -9.01
CA THR A 231 8.46 -8.49 -8.26
C THR A 231 8.54 -9.71 -9.15
N PHE A 232 9.21 -10.77 -8.69
CA PHE A 232 9.10 -12.08 -9.33
C PHE A 232 7.97 -12.86 -8.68
N VAL A 233 7.08 -13.42 -9.49
CA VAL A 233 5.91 -14.18 -9.03
C VAL A 233 5.95 -15.59 -9.63
N ASN A 234 5.77 -16.62 -8.80
CA ASN A 234 5.76 -18.00 -9.27
C ASN A 234 4.33 -18.41 -9.62
N VAL A 235 4.05 -18.58 -10.92
CA VAL A 235 2.69 -18.87 -11.41
C VAL A 235 2.68 -20.02 -12.41
N PRO A 236 1.63 -20.85 -12.45
CA PRO A 236 1.58 -21.98 -13.37
C PRO A 236 1.33 -21.61 -14.84
N GLY A 237 1.01 -20.34 -15.14
CA GLY A 237 0.71 -19.86 -16.48
C GLY A 237 0.46 -18.35 -16.52
N ASN A 238 0.03 -17.83 -17.67
CA ASN A 238 -0.05 -16.40 -17.97
C ASN A 238 -1.39 -15.71 -17.61
N ALA A 239 -2.27 -16.36 -16.83
CA ALA A 239 -3.54 -15.77 -16.41
C ALA A 239 -3.36 -14.81 -15.24
N SER A 240 -4.00 -13.65 -15.29
CA SER A 240 -3.99 -12.65 -14.22
C SER A 240 -4.41 -13.21 -12.85
N SER A 241 -5.41 -14.09 -12.82
CA SER A 241 -5.87 -14.76 -11.59
C SER A 241 -4.78 -15.57 -10.88
N HIS A 242 -3.85 -16.17 -11.64
CA HIS A 242 -2.71 -16.87 -11.05
C HIS A 242 -1.77 -15.90 -10.33
N VAL A 243 -1.52 -14.72 -10.91
CA VAL A 243 -0.68 -13.68 -10.31
C VAL A 243 -1.31 -13.16 -9.03
N LEU A 244 -2.61 -12.82 -9.06
CA LEU A 244 -3.33 -12.36 -7.87
C LEU A 244 -3.30 -13.41 -6.75
N SER A 245 -3.56 -14.69 -7.08
CA SER A 245 -3.49 -15.77 -6.10
C SER A 245 -2.08 -15.97 -5.53
N ALA A 246 -1.03 -15.82 -6.36
CA ALA A 246 0.35 -15.96 -5.94
C ALA A 246 0.77 -14.82 -5.00
N LEU A 247 0.40 -13.57 -5.30
CA LEU A 247 0.61 -12.43 -4.41
C LEU A 247 -0.10 -12.62 -3.06
N LYS A 248 -1.37 -13.07 -3.08
CA LYS A 248 -2.17 -13.33 -1.86
C LYS A 248 -1.60 -14.43 -0.96
N THR A 249 -0.78 -15.31 -1.52
CA THR A 249 -0.17 -16.44 -0.81
C THR A 249 1.34 -16.26 -0.60
N GLY A 250 1.92 -15.14 -1.03
CA GLY A 250 3.32 -14.83 -0.84
C GLY A 250 4.28 -15.57 -1.76
N ARG A 251 3.78 -16.21 -2.83
CA ARG A 251 4.56 -16.91 -3.87
C ARG A 251 5.31 -15.94 -4.78
N SER A 252 6.00 -14.99 -4.16
CA SER A 252 6.74 -13.91 -4.80
C SER A 252 8.01 -13.57 -4.02
N TYR A 253 8.88 -12.80 -4.67
CA TYR A 253 9.97 -12.07 -4.02
C TYR A 253 10.23 -10.78 -4.80
N GLY A 254 10.82 -9.79 -4.14
CA GLY A 254 11.16 -8.52 -4.78
C GLY A 254 12.64 -8.38 -5.04
N VAL A 255 12.96 -7.56 -6.02
CA VAL A 255 14.34 -7.32 -6.48
C VAL A 255 14.56 -5.83 -6.67
N VAL A 256 15.61 -5.31 -6.05
CA VAL A 256 16.24 -4.04 -6.44
C VAL A 256 17.32 -4.38 -7.44
N ILE A 257 17.28 -3.79 -8.63
CA ILE A 257 18.20 -4.08 -9.72
C ILE A 257 19.38 -3.10 -9.65
N GLY A 258 20.59 -3.65 -9.50
CA GLY A 258 21.81 -2.85 -9.41
C GLY A 258 22.16 -2.13 -10.72
N ASN A 259 22.88 -1.02 -10.62
CA ASN A 259 23.33 -0.28 -11.80
C ASN A 259 24.19 -1.17 -12.72
N GLY A 260 23.87 -1.18 -14.01
CA GLY A 260 24.57 -2.01 -15.01
C GLY A 260 24.25 -3.50 -14.95
N GLN A 261 23.34 -3.95 -14.07
CA GLN A 261 22.87 -5.32 -14.05
C GLN A 261 22.13 -5.66 -15.35
N VAL A 262 22.59 -6.71 -16.02
CA VAL A 262 21.90 -7.22 -17.21
C VAL A 262 20.61 -7.88 -16.77
N LEU A 263 19.46 -7.36 -17.23
CA LEU A 263 18.13 -7.78 -16.79
C LEU A 263 17.83 -9.27 -17.02
N ASN A 264 18.50 -9.92 -17.98
CA ASN A 264 18.33 -11.35 -18.29
C ASN A 264 19.32 -12.26 -17.53
N SER A 265 20.14 -11.71 -16.62
CA SER A 265 21.16 -12.45 -15.84
C SER A 265 21.06 -12.09 -14.36
N LEU A 266 19.83 -11.84 -13.90
CA LEU A 266 19.55 -11.59 -12.49
C LEU A 266 19.82 -12.85 -11.67
N PRO A 267 20.35 -12.74 -10.44
CA PRO A 267 20.32 -13.85 -9.50
C PRO A 267 18.87 -14.27 -9.23
N GLY A 268 18.66 -15.57 -9.02
CA GLY A 268 17.34 -16.16 -8.82
C GLY A 268 17.27 -16.96 -7.53
N LEU A 269 16.05 -17.19 -7.06
CA LEU A 269 15.76 -18.10 -5.96
C LEU A 269 15.65 -19.53 -6.49
N ASP A 270 16.50 -20.44 -5.99
CA ASP A 270 16.39 -21.87 -6.31
C ASP A 270 15.31 -22.53 -5.44
N PHE A 271 15.40 -22.36 -4.12
CA PHE A 271 14.37 -22.83 -3.19
C PHE A 271 14.45 -22.17 -1.81
N VAL A 272 13.31 -22.15 -1.12
CA VAL A 272 13.22 -22.06 0.34
C VAL A 272 12.55 -23.33 0.84
N ARG A 273 13.23 -24.10 1.70
CA ARG A 273 12.72 -25.35 2.28
C ARG A 273 12.64 -25.22 3.78
N VAL A 274 11.56 -25.73 4.35
CA VAL A 274 11.42 -25.90 5.80
C VAL A 274 11.45 -27.40 6.13
N LYS A 275 12.39 -27.82 6.97
CA LYS A 275 12.51 -29.19 7.49
C LYS A 275 12.46 -29.16 9.01
N GLY A 276 11.32 -29.56 9.58
CA GLY A 276 11.07 -29.35 11.01
C GLY A 276 11.05 -27.85 11.31
N ASP A 277 11.98 -27.39 12.15
CA ASP A 277 12.18 -25.97 12.50
C ASP A 277 13.31 -25.30 11.70
N SER A 278 13.95 -26.03 10.78
CA SER A 278 15.10 -25.52 10.03
C SER A 278 14.69 -24.96 8.67
N VAL A 279 15.02 -23.69 8.43
CA VAL A 279 14.85 -23.00 7.15
C VAL A 279 16.15 -23.07 6.36
N ILE A 280 16.04 -23.50 5.12
CA ILE A 280 17.17 -23.62 4.18
C ILE A 280 16.81 -22.84 2.92
N ILE A 281 17.61 -21.82 2.61
CA ILE A 281 17.42 -20.93 1.47
C ILE A 281 18.62 -21.08 0.55
N LYS A 282 18.36 -21.38 -0.72
CA LYS A 282 19.38 -21.49 -1.76
C LYS A 282 19.09 -20.49 -2.88
N MET A 283 20.10 -19.69 -3.22
CA MET A 283 20.10 -18.80 -4.37
C MET A 283 20.94 -19.40 -5.49
N SER A 284 20.69 -18.97 -6.72
CA SER A 284 21.38 -19.45 -7.92
C SER A 284 22.86 -19.03 -7.98
N ARG A 285 23.26 -18.05 -7.16
CA ARG A 285 24.61 -17.45 -7.12
C ARG A 285 24.96 -16.97 -5.71
N PRO A 286 26.25 -16.92 -5.34
CA PRO A 286 26.68 -16.34 -4.07
C PRO A 286 26.36 -14.84 -3.97
N ALA A 287 25.69 -14.47 -2.89
CA ALA A 287 25.51 -13.09 -2.47
C ALA A 287 26.75 -12.62 -1.70
N CYS A 288 27.13 -11.35 -1.81
CA CYS A 288 28.21 -10.81 -0.97
C CYS A 288 27.78 -10.79 0.50
N GLU A 289 26.48 -10.57 0.75
CA GLU A 289 25.87 -10.67 2.06
C GLU A 289 24.47 -11.29 1.97
N ALA A 290 24.24 -12.32 2.78
CA ALA A 290 22.94 -12.93 3.00
C ALA A 290 22.54 -12.75 4.47
N LYS A 291 21.37 -12.19 4.73
CA LYS A 291 20.85 -11.93 6.08
C LYS A 291 19.47 -12.55 6.26
N LEU A 292 19.24 -13.10 7.45
CA LEU A 292 17.92 -13.52 7.90
C LEU A 292 17.47 -12.61 9.04
N TYR A 293 16.22 -12.17 9.00
CA TYR A 293 15.62 -11.24 9.95
C TYR A 293 14.38 -11.88 10.57
N GLY A 294 14.20 -11.68 11.87
CA GLY A 294 13.00 -12.06 12.61
C GLY A 294 12.36 -10.86 13.27
N GLN A 295 11.74 -11.07 14.43
CA GLN A 295 10.97 -10.05 15.15
C GLN A 295 11.62 -8.65 15.18
N HIS A 296 10.84 -7.63 14.84
CA HIS A 296 11.23 -6.22 14.74
C HIS A 296 12.43 -5.96 13.81
N GLY A 297 12.63 -6.80 12.79
CA GLY A 297 13.76 -6.65 11.87
C GLY A 297 15.10 -7.03 12.52
N ARG A 298 15.10 -7.78 13.63
CA ARG A 298 16.34 -8.26 14.26
C ARG A 298 17.03 -9.27 13.36
N VAL A 299 18.32 -9.06 13.09
CA VAL A 299 19.14 -10.05 12.37
C VAL A 299 19.29 -11.32 13.21
N LEU A 300 18.83 -12.44 12.67
CA LEU A 300 18.93 -13.78 13.27
C LEU A 300 20.24 -14.46 12.91
N THR A 301 20.66 -14.32 11.65
CA THR A 301 21.95 -14.80 11.17
C THR A 301 22.38 -14.05 9.92
N SER A 302 23.69 -14.06 9.65
CA SER A 302 24.28 -13.53 8.42
C SER A 302 25.37 -14.45 7.89
N ARG A 303 25.57 -14.40 6.58
CA ARG A 303 26.64 -15.10 5.86
C ARG A 303 27.20 -14.16 4.79
N SER A 304 28.51 -14.17 4.62
CA SER A 304 29.18 -13.45 3.54
C SER A 304 29.60 -14.41 2.45
N ASN A 305 29.58 -13.94 1.20
CA ASN A 305 30.01 -14.70 0.02
C ASN A 305 29.36 -16.09 -0.07
N SER A 306 28.04 -16.16 0.13
CA SER A 306 27.32 -17.42 0.21
C SER A 306 26.03 -17.37 -0.61
N ASP A 307 25.69 -18.50 -1.21
CA ASP A 307 24.42 -18.74 -1.90
C ASP A 307 23.46 -19.58 -1.05
N LEU A 308 23.86 -19.96 0.17
CA LEU A 308 23.14 -20.87 1.05
C LEU A 308 23.01 -20.25 2.44
N LEU A 309 21.78 -20.10 2.90
CA LEU A 309 21.47 -19.70 4.27
C LEU A 309 20.72 -20.84 4.95
N THR A 310 21.20 -21.29 6.11
CA THR A 310 20.53 -22.28 6.95
C THR A 310 20.39 -21.75 8.36
N TYR A 311 19.18 -21.83 8.91
CA TYR A 311 18.88 -21.36 10.25
C TYR A 311 17.81 -22.23 10.92
N LYS A 312 18.00 -22.50 12.21
CA LYS A 312 17.02 -23.22 13.03
C LYS A 312 16.13 -22.20 13.74
N LEU A 313 14.87 -22.10 13.32
CA LEU A 313 13.90 -21.19 13.92
C LEU A 313 13.55 -21.63 15.34
N SER A 314 13.40 -20.63 16.21
CA SER A 314 12.78 -20.76 17.51
C SER A 314 11.38 -20.18 17.45
N PRO A 315 10.40 -20.69 18.24
CA PRO A 315 9.10 -20.05 18.40
C PRO A 315 9.16 -18.56 18.75
N LYS A 316 10.25 -18.11 19.40
CA LYS A 316 10.49 -16.70 19.75
C LYS A 316 10.90 -15.81 18.56
N ASP A 317 11.23 -16.39 17.42
CA ASP A 317 11.55 -15.63 16.21
C ASP A 317 10.28 -15.17 15.50
N HIS A 318 9.16 -15.91 15.69
CA HIS A 318 7.83 -15.71 15.11
C HIS A 318 7.77 -15.82 13.57
N TYR A 319 8.66 -15.14 12.87
CA TYR A 319 8.87 -15.23 11.45
C TYR A 319 10.35 -15.14 11.09
N ALA A 320 10.67 -15.49 9.85
CA ALA A 320 11.95 -15.20 9.25
C ALA A 320 11.83 -14.79 7.79
N ARG A 321 12.36 -13.61 7.44
CA ARG A 321 12.52 -13.14 6.06
C ARG A 321 14.00 -12.98 5.73
N ALA A 322 14.37 -13.11 4.45
CA ALA A 322 15.77 -13.05 4.04
C ALA A 322 16.02 -11.93 3.04
N THR A 323 17.24 -11.39 3.07
CA THR A 323 17.79 -10.55 2.01
C THR A 323 19.11 -11.11 1.50
N PHE A 324 19.36 -10.92 0.21
CA PHE A 324 20.59 -11.30 -0.46
C PHE A 324 21.08 -10.11 -1.27
N GLU A 325 22.22 -9.57 -0.91
CA GLU A 325 22.86 -8.42 -1.56
C GLU A 325 24.02 -8.90 -2.45
N TYR A 326 24.16 -8.29 -3.62
CA TYR A 326 25.19 -8.62 -4.60
C TYR A 326 26.09 -7.42 -4.85
N SER A 327 27.33 -7.68 -5.29
CA SER A 327 28.39 -6.67 -5.40
C SER A 327 28.07 -5.51 -6.36
N ASN A 328 27.16 -5.70 -7.32
CA ASN A 328 26.73 -4.65 -8.24
C ASN A 328 25.53 -3.82 -7.75
N GLY A 329 25.13 -4.00 -6.49
CA GLY A 329 23.99 -3.33 -5.87
C GLY A 329 22.63 -4.02 -6.12
N THR A 330 22.59 -5.10 -6.90
CA THR A 330 21.38 -5.93 -6.99
C THR A 330 21.08 -6.53 -5.61
N SER A 331 19.82 -6.52 -5.20
CA SER A 331 19.39 -7.07 -3.91
C SER A 331 18.06 -7.81 -4.05
N ILE A 332 17.95 -8.98 -3.43
CA ILE A 332 16.75 -9.81 -3.43
C ILE A 332 16.16 -9.84 -2.03
N TYR A 333 14.84 -9.67 -1.93
CA TYR A 333 14.07 -9.67 -0.70
C TYR A 333 13.01 -10.77 -0.75
N LEU A 334 13.14 -11.76 0.13
CA LEU A 334 12.21 -12.90 0.20
C LEU A 334 11.11 -12.63 1.22
N ASN A 335 9.88 -13.04 0.88
CA ASN A 335 8.75 -13.13 1.79
C ASN A 335 9.06 -14.01 3.01
N PRO A 336 8.41 -13.76 4.16
CA PRO A 336 8.69 -14.50 5.36
C PRO A 336 8.14 -15.92 5.31
N VAL A 337 8.87 -16.84 5.95
CA VAL A 337 8.26 -18.02 6.58
C VAL A 337 7.84 -17.64 7.99
N PHE A 338 6.74 -18.19 8.51
CA PHE A 338 6.24 -17.80 9.84
C PHE A 338 5.46 -18.90 10.54
N TYR A 339 5.44 -18.85 11.87
CA TYR A 339 4.66 -19.80 12.67
C TYR A 339 3.16 -19.59 12.49
N THR A 340 2.43 -20.70 12.38
CA THR A 340 0.97 -20.71 12.23
C THR A 340 0.36 -21.93 12.92
N SER A 341 -0.90 -21.80 13.34
CA SER A 341 -1.68 -22.94 13.83
C SER A 341 -2.06 -23.90 12.69
N PRO A 342 -2.18 -25.23 12.95
CA PRO A 342 -2.49 -26.24 11.93
C PRO A 342 -3.89 -26.12 11.29
N SER A 343 -4.86 -25.52 11.97
CA SER A 343 -6.28 -25.48 11.57
C SER A 343 -6.62 -24.46 10.47
N ALA A 344 -5.67 -24.16 9.58
CA ALA A 344 -5.67 -22.98 8.72
C ALA A 344 -5.71 -21.65 9.50
N TRP A 345 -5.09 -20.63 8.91
CA TRP A 345 -5.04 -19.29 9.49
C TRP A 345 -6.44 -18.69 9.57
N ARG A 346 -6.91 -18.37 10.78
CA ARG A 346 -8.05 -17.48 10.94
C ARG A 346 -7.58 -16.06 10.68
N ASN A 347 -8.09 -15.45 9.61
CA ASN A 347 -8.05 -14.01 9.43
C ASN A 347 -9.03 -13.39 10.44
N THR A 348 -8.69 -13.39 11.73
CA THR A 348 -9.50 -12.71 12.73
C THR A 348 -9.40 -11.21 12.43
N PRO A 349 -10.52 -10.49 12.24
CA PRO A 349 -10.46 -9.05 12.00
C PRO A 349 -9.74 -8.38 13.17
N GLY A 350 -8.59 -7.75 12.94
CA GLY A 350 -7.85 -7.06 14.01
C GLY A 350 -8.43 -5.69 14.37
N SER A 351 -9.59 -5.36 13.81
CA SER A 351 -10.27 -4.08 13.96
C SER A 351 -11.78 -4.23 13.80
N TYR A 352 -12.53 -3.52 14.63
CA TYR A 352 -14.00 -3.54 14.63
C TYR A 352 -14.55 -2.13 14.74
N VAL A 353 -15.68 -1.88 14.09
CA VAL A 353 -16.33 -0.56 14.18
C VAL A 353 -16.87 -0.33 15.59
N ASN A 354 -16.36 0.72 16.25
CA ASN A 354 -16.91 1.24 17.49
C ASN A 354 -18.12 2.12 17.17
N THR A 355 -19.32 1.53 17.27
CA THR A 355 -20.59 2.19 16.90
C THR A 355 -20.89 3.41 17.75
N ARG A 356 -20.56 3.40 19.06
CA ARG A 356 -20.81 4.52 19.97
C ARG A 356 -19.92 5.71 19.64
N GLU A 357 -18.62 5.46 19.47
CA GLU A 357 -17.67 6.51 19.09
C GLU A 357 -17.98 7.04 17.69
N THR A 358 -18.34 6.16 16.75
CA THR A 358 -18.78 6.56 15.41
C THR A 358 -19.98 7.49 15.46
N ALA A 359 -21.02 7.14 16.24
CA ALA A 359 -22.20 7.98 16.40
C ALA A 359 -21.83 9.35 17.00
N PHE A 360 -20.97 9.38 18.01
CA PHE A 360 -20.49 10.61 18.63
C PHE A 360 -19.79 11.55 17.62
N PHE A 361 -18.81 11.04 16.86
CA PHE A 361 -18.10 11.86 15.85
C PHE A 361 -19.01 12.32 14.72
N ARG A 362 -19.97 11.49 14.31
CA ARG A 362 -21.01 11.88 13.33
C ARG A 362 -21.88 13.02 13.86
N THR A 363 -22.36 12.93 15.09
CA THR A 363 -23.14 14.00 15.73
C THR A 363 -22.33 15.29 15.83
N LEU A 364 -21.05 15.20 16.21
CA LEU A 364 -20.16 16.36 16.26
C LEU A 364 -20.01 17.01 14.88
N GLY A 365 -19.81 16.22 13.82
CA GLY A 365 -19.75 16.71 12.44
C GLY A 365 -21.02 17.45 12.03
N ILE A 366 -22.20 16.92 12.36
CA ILE A 366 -23.50 17.57 12.10
C ILE A 366 -23.59 18.91 12.83
N ILE A 367 -23.17 18.98 14.09
CA ILE A 367 -23.17 20.23 14.87
C ILE A 367 -22.26 21.28 14.21
N VAL A 368 -21.07 20.89 13.76
CA VAL A 368 -20.15 21.80 13.06
C VAL A 368 -20.76 22.32 11.77
N LEU A 369 -21.36 21.45 10.95
CA LEU A 369 -22.03 21.86 9.71
C LEU A 369 -23.21 22.80 9.98
N PHE A 370 -24.03 22.51 11.00
CA PHE A 370 -25.14 23.37 11.38
C PHE A 370 -24.65 24.75 11.84
N SER A 371 -23.59 24.77 12.64
CA SER A 371 -22.96 26.00 13.13
C SER A 371 -22.37 26.83 11.99
N TRP A 372 -21.73 26.18 11.02
CA TRP A 372 -21.24 26.81 9.80
C TRP A 372 -22.38 27.40 8.97
N LEU A 373 -23.46 26.65 8.75
CA LEU A 373 -24.63 27.14 8.00
C LEU A 373 -25.28 28.34 8.67
N LEU A 374 -25.39 28.36 10.01
CA LEU A 374 -25.89 29.51 10.76
C LEU A 374 -24.96 30.72 10.59
N MET A 375 -23.65 30.51 10.61
CA MET A 375 -22.68 31.59 10.39
C MET A 375 -22.73 32.12 8.95
N VAL A 376 -22.85 31.25 7.95
CA VAL A 376 -23.04 31.63 6.55
C VAL A 376 -24.33 32.41 6.37
N TRP A 377 -25.42 31.95 6.97
CA TRP A 377 -26.71 32.65 6.92
C TRP A 377 -26.63 34.04 7.54
N THR A 378 -26.13 34.16 8.78
CA THR A 378 -25.99 35.45 9.48
C THR A 378 -25.07 36.41 8.73
N PHE A 379 -23.97 35.91 8.18
CA PHE A 379 -23.08 36.67 7.32
C PHE A 379 -23.86 37.15 6.09
N LEU A 380 -24.37 36.26 5.26
CA LEU A 380 -25.03 36.60 3.99
C LEU A 380 -26.25 37.51 4.15
N THR A 381 -27.11 37.28 5.14
CA THR A 381 -28.32 38.09 5.36
C THR A 381 -28.05 39.44 6.02
N GLY A 382 -26.83 39.69 6.50
CA GLY A 382 -26.42 41.00 7.01
C GLY A 382 -27.32 41.49 8.15
N ARG A 383 -27.63 40.64 9.14
CA ARG A 383 -28.19 41.14 10.40
C ARG A 383 -27.11 42.00 11.06
N ASN A 384 -27.09 43.28 10.69
CA ASN A 384 -26.61 44.33 11.56
C ASN A 384 -27.36 44.12 12.87
N ILE A 385 -26.66 43.63 13.89
CA ILE A 385 -27.00 43.97 15.25
C ILE A 385 -26.83 45.49 15.28
N GLN A 386 -27.88 46.22 14.86
CA GLN A 386 -28.02 47.63 15.15
C GLN A 386 -27.98 47.67 16.66
N ARG A 387 -26.79 47.96 17.21
CA ARG A 387 -26.67 48.56 18.53
C ARG A 387 -27.76 49.62 18.57
N HIS A 388 -28.78 49.39 19.38
CA HIS A 388 -29.73 50.41 19.75
C HIS A 388 -28.91 51.59 20.27
N GLN A 389 -28.61 52.55 19.39
CA GLN A 389 -28.34 53.91 19.82
C GLN A 389 -29.61 54.30 20.57
N LYS A 390 -29.48 54.35 21.90
CA LYS A 390 -30.41 55.04 22.78
C LYS A 390 -30.84 56.32 22.06
N LYS A 391 -32.07 56.35 21.58
CA LYS A 391 -32.77 57.62 21.36
C LYS A 391 -32.83 58.26 22.74
N THR A 392 -31.92 59.19 23.01
CA THR A 392 -32.14 60.22 24.00
C THR A 392 -33.38 60.99 23.58
N LEU A 393 -34.50 60.66 24.23
CA LEU A 393 -35.75 61.41 24.19
C LEU A 393 -36.02 61.87 25.62
N SER A 394 -35.81 63.16 25.88
CA SER A 394 -36.59 64.00 26.79
C SER A 394 -36.12 65.44 26.53
N PHE A 395 -36.86 66.27 25.77
CA PHE A 395 -38.03 67.07 26.17
C PHE A 395 -37.78 68.01 27.36
N LYS A 396 -37.49 69.28 27.03
CA LYS A 396 -38.12 70.55 27.46
C LYS A 396 -37.09 71.66 27.58
#